data_AF-A0A9E6J7J7-F1
#
_entry.id   AF-A0A9E6J7J7-F1
#
_cell.length_a   1.000
_cell.length_b   1.000
_cell.length_c   1.000
_cell.angle_alpha   90.00
_cell.angle_beta   90.00
_cell.angle_gamma   90.00
#
_symmetry.space_group_name_H-M   'P 1'
#
loop_
_entity.id
_entity.type
_entity.pdbx_description
1 polymer ?
#
loop_
_entity_poly.entity_id
_entity_poly.type
_entity_poly.pdbx_seq_one_letter_code
_entity_poly.pdbx_strand_id
1 'polypeptide(L)'
;EKDDKLMMASYMGGMSIAYSQVGACHAVSYGLGYVLGYHHGIGNCIAFDVLEDFYPQGVAEFRTMIEKHNITIPKGICKDLPDETIAKMVKVAKSMGPLWENVYGPRWEEKVTDEMLTALYRRM
;
A
#
# COMPACT_ATOMS: atom_id res chain seq x y z
N GLU A 1 3.75 -17.69 23.13
CA GLU A 1 3.49 -18.40 21.85
C GLU A 1 3.19 -17.48 20.67
N LYS A 2 2.01 -16.83 20.57
CA LYS A 2 1.71 -15.94 19.44
C LYS A 2 2.66 -14.74 19.33
N ASP A 3 3.11 -14.21 20.46
CA ASP A 3 4.01 -13.04 20.51
C ASP A 3 5.41 -13.42 20.02
N ASP A 4 5.91 -14.61 20.39
CA ASP A 4 7.17 -15.17 19.86
C ASP A 4 7.08 -15.43 18.35
N LYS A 5 5.95 -15.96 17.88
CA LYS A 5 5.69 -16.16 16.45
C LYS A 5 5.67 -14.83 15.70
N LEU A 6 5.04 -13.79 16.25
CA LEU A 6 5.02 -12.46 15.64
C LEU A 6 6.42 -11.83 15.58
N MET A 7 7.21 -11.99 16.65
CA MET A 7 8.62 -11.55 16.66
C MET A 7 9.44 -12.25 15.58
N MET A 8 9.30 -13.56 15.46
CA MET A 8 9.99 -14.33 14.42
C MET A 8 9.51 -13.98 13.01
N ALA A 9 8.20 -13.75 12.81
CA ALA A 9 7.67 -13.29 11.53
C ALA A 9 8.23 -11.92 11.13
N SER A 10 8.34 -10.99 12.08
CA SER A 10 8.95 -9.68 11.86
C SER A 10 10.42 -9.80 11.44
N TYR A 11 11.20 -10.60 12.17
CA TYR A 11 12.61 -10.85 11.83
C TYR A 11 12.77 -11.51 10.46
N MET A 12 12.03 -12.58 10.19
CA MET A 12 12.08 -13.29 8.91
C MET A 12 11.59 -12.43 7.74
N GLY A 13 10.59 -11.57 7.96
CA GLY A 13 10.15 -10.57 6.99
C GLY A 13 11.23 -9.56 6.63
N GLY A 14 11.99 -9.07 7.63
CA GLY A 14 13.16 -8.23 7.36
C GLY A 14 14.23 -8.95 6.52
N MET A 15 14.48 -10.22 6.82
CA MET A 15 15.44 -11.05 6.07
C MET A 15 14.98 -11.33 4.63
N SER A 16 13.67 -11.49 4.38
CA SER A 16 13.18 -11.76 3.03
C SER A 16 13.33 -10.56 2.10
N ILE A 17 13.25 -9.33 2.63
CA ILE A 17 13.44 -8.09 1.87
C ILE A 17 14.91 -7.84 1.55
N ALA A 18 15.86 -8.48 2.25
CA ALA A 18 17.30 -8.31 1.97
C ALA A 18 17.69 -8.65 0.52
N TYR A 19 16.97 -9.59 -0.11
CA TYR A 19 17.18 -10.01 -1.50
C TYR A 19 15.91 -9.87 -2.35
N SER A 20 14.93 -9.10 -1.88
CA SER A 20 13.71 -8.82 -2.62
C SER A 20 13.36 -7.34 -2.51
N GLN A 21 12.17 -6.98 -2.95
CA GLN A 21 11.67 -5.62 -2.90
C GLN A 21 10.19 -5.66 -2.51
N VAL A 22 9.68 -4.56 -1.95
CA VAL A 22 8.24 -4.38 -1.73
C VAL A 22 7.56 -3.93 -3.04
N GLY A 23 6.27 -3.59 -3.02
CA GLY A 23 5.51 -3.32 -4.24
C GLY A 23 4.45 -2.22 -4.08
N ALA A 24 3.35 -2.36 -4.81
CA ALA A 24 2.31 -1.34 -4.97
C ALA A 24 1.78 -0.80 -3.63
N CYS A 25 1.58 -1.66 -2.63
CA CYS A 25 1.08 -1.25 -1.31
C CYS A 25 2.01 -0.22 -0.63
N HIS A 26 3.31 -0.51 -0.59
CA HIS A 26 4.27 0.40 0.01
C HIS A 26 4.39 1.69 -0.81
N ALA A 27 4.43 1.59 -2.14
CA ALA A 27 4.51 2.76 -3.02
C ALA A 27 3.34 3.73 -2.78
N VAL A 28 2.12 3.20 -2.70
CA VAL A 28 0.92 4.01 -2.44
C VAL A 28 0.89 4.53 -1.00
N SER A 29 1.28 3.72 -0.02
CA SER A 29 1.35 4.15 1.39
C SER A 29 2.38 5.25 1.62
N TYR A 30 3.47 5.32 0.84
CA TYR A 30 4.43 6.43 0.93
C TYR A 30 3.77 7.77 0.62
N GLY A 31 2.86 7.83 -0.36
CA GLY A 31 2.09 9.05 -0.65
C GLY A 31 1.19 9.46 0.52
N LEU A 32 0.49 8.51 1.15
CA LEU A 32 -0.33 8.77 2.34
C LEU A 32 0.51 9.30 3.51
N GLY A 33 1.65 8.68 3.77
CA GLY A 33 2.53 9.10 4.87
C GLY A 33 3.16 10.46 4.63
N TYR A 34 3.65 10.72 3.41
CA TYR A 34 4.33 11.96 3.09
C TYR A 34 3.39 13.17 3.03
N VAL A 35 2.20 13.01 2.43
CA VAL A 35 1.29 14.14 2.19
C VAL A 35 0.28 14.34 3.32
N LEU A 36 -0.25 13.25 3.89
CA LEU A 36 -1.32 13.30 4.88
C LEU A 36 -0.85 12.94 6.30
N GLY A 37 0.40 12.51 6.47
CA GLY A 37 0.96 12.16 7.78
C GLY A 37 0.48 10.83 8.35
N TYR A 38 -0.10 9.94 7.55
CA TYR A 38 -0.47 8.61 8.03
C TYR A 38 0.78 7.81 8.44
N HIS A 39 0.75 7.24 9.65
CA HIS A 39 1.82 6.36 10.11
C HIS A 39 1.89 5.09 9.27
N HIS A 40 3.11 4.56 9.10
CA HIS A 40 3.42 3.48 8.16
C HIS A 40 2.49 2.26 8.25
N GLY A 41 2.30 1.69 9.44
CA GLY A 41 1.48 0.48 9.60
C GLY A 41 0.03 0.67 9.15
N ILE A 42 -0.64 1.74 9.62
CA ILE A 42 -2.02 2.02 9.23
C ILE A 42 -2.13 2.51 7.79
N GLY A 43 -1.15 3.26 7.28
CA GLY A 43 -1.08 3.69 5.88
C GLY A 43 -1.03 2.49 4.93
N ASN A 44 -0.22 1.47 5.26
CA ASN A 44 -0.18 0.23 4.51
C ASN A 44 -1.53 -0.50 4.54
N CYS A 45 -2.20 -0.59 5.69
CA CYS A 45 -3.52 -1.22 5.78
C CYS A 45 -4.57 -0.49 4.93
N ILE A 46 -4.59 0.85 4.97
CA ILE A 46 -5.49 1.67 4.15
C ILE A 46 -5.22 1.44 2.66
N ALA A 47 -3.94 1.46 2.25
CA ALA A 47 -3.56 1.22 0.87
C ALA A 47 -3.90 -0.20 0.41
N PHE A 48 -3.60 -1.21 1.22
CA PHE A 48 -3.80 -2.62 0.87
C PHE A 48 -5.28 -2.96 0.65
N ASP A 49 -6.18 -2.32 1.38
CA ASP A 49 -7.62 -2.59 1.29
C ASP A 49 -8.27 -2.11 -0.02
N VAL A 50 -7.53 -1.41 -0.89
CA VAL A 50 -7.97 -1.03 -2.24
C VAL A 50 -7.10 -1.65 -3.35
N LEU A 51 -6.25 -2.63 -3.04
CA LEU A 51 -5.30 -3.25 -3.96
C LEU A 51 -5.65 -4.70 -4.34
N GLU A 52 -6.94 -5.06 -4.33
CA GLU A 52 -7.39 -6.42 -4.70
C GLU A 52 -7.05 -6.79 -6.16
N ASP A 53 -6.92 -5.80 -7.04
CA ASP A 53 -6.48 -6.01 -8.43
C ASP A 53 -5.00 -6.43 -8.53
N PHE A 54 -4.20 -6.14 -7.50
CA PHE A 54 -2.77 -6.47 -7.42
C PHE A 54 -2.53 -7.73 -6.59
N TYR A 55 -3.24 -7.88 -5.47
CA TYR A 55 -3.00 -8.92 -4.47
C TYR A 55 -4.32 -9.57 -4.03
N PRO A 56 -5.10 -10.20 -4.93
CA PRO A 56 -6.48 -10.62 -4.64
C PRO A 56 -6.58 -11.57 -3.44
N GLN A 57 -5.69 -12.57 -3.39
CA GLN A 57 -5.66 -13.54 -2.28
C GLN A 57 -5.22 -12.89 -0.97
N GLY A 58 -4.18 -12.04 -1.02
CA GLY A 58 -3.66 -11.36 0.16
C GLY A 58 -4.66 -10.37 0.76
N VAL A 59 -5.38 -9.62 -0.07
CA VAL A 59 -6.43 -8.68 0.38
C VAL A 59 -7.61 -9.44 1.00
N ALA A 60 -8.03 -10.57 0.42
CA ALA A 60 -9.10 -11.39 0.99
C ALA A 60 -8.72 -11.98 2.36
N GLU A 61 -7.50 -12.50 2.49
CA GLU A 61 -6.97 -12.99 3.76
C GLU A 61 -6.86 -11.87 4.80
N PHE A 62 -6.33 -10.71 4.39
CA PHE A 62 -6.23 -9.53 5.24
C PHE A 62 -7.60 -9.07 5.76
N ARG A 63 -8.63 -8.97 4.89
CA ARG A 63 -9.99 -8.59 5.31
C ARG A 63 -10.58 -9.59 6.32
N THR A 64 -10.29 -10.88 6.16
CA THR A 64 -10.67 -11.92 7.14
C THR A 64 -9.96 -11.69 8.49
N MET A 65 -8.68 -11.32 8.49
CA MET A 65 -7.94 -10.98 9.71
C MET A 65 -8.49 -9.72 10.39
N ILE A 66 -8.84 -8.69 9.59
CA ILE A 66 -9.47 -7.46 10.09
C ILE A 66 -10.78 -7.75 10.81
N GLU A 67 -11.66 -8.55 10.21
CA GLU A 67 -12.93 -8.97 10.82
C GLU A 67 -12.69 -9.77 12.11
N LYS A 68 -11.81 -10.77 12.07
CA LYS A 68 -11.47 -11.61 13.24
C LYS A 68 -10.96 -10.79 14.43
N HIS A 69 -10.28 -9.68 14.17
CA HIS A 69 -9.68 -8.84 15.20
C HIS A 69 -10.49 -7.55 15.50
N ASN A 70 -11.70 -7.42 14.93
CA ASN A 70 -12.59 -6.27 15.12
C ASN A 70 -11.90 -4.93 14.81
N ILE A 71 -11.10 -4.90 13.75
CA ILE A 71 -10.39 -3.70 13.32
C ILE A 71 -11.28 -2.92 12.34
N THR A 72 -11.38 -1.61 12.52
CA THR A 72 -12.01 -0.72 11.55
C THR A 72 -10.94 0.10 10.85
N ILE A 73 -10.78 -0.10 9.55
CA ILE A 73 -9.89 0.72 8.72
C ILE A 73 -10.62 2.02 8.34
N PRO A 74 -10.00 3.22 8.51
CA PRO A 74 -10.59 4.47 8.06
C PRO A 74 -10.94 4.44 6.57
N LYS A 75 -12.10 5.00 6.21
CA LYS A 75 -12.64 5.04 4.84
C LYS A 75 -13.01 6.46 4.44
N GLY A 76 -13.00 6.73 3.14
CA GLY A 76 -13.28 8.03 2.55
C GLY A 76 -12.21 9.08 2.85
N ILE A 77 -10.99 8.68 3.20
CA ILE A 77 -9.93 9.61 3.65
C ILE A 77 -9.43 10.51 2.52
N CYS A 78 -9.63 10.10 1.26
CA CYS A 78 -9.21 10.83 0.08
C CYS A 78 -10.39 11.24 -0.82
N LYS A 79 -11.63 10.93 -0.42
CA LYS A 79 -12.83 11.17 -1.22
C LYS A 79 -13.00 12.64 -1.62
N ASP A 80 -12.89 13.55 -0.65
CA ASP A 80 -13.19 14.97 -0.85
C ASP A 80 -11.92 15.86 -0.87
N LEU A 81 -10.73 15.26 -0.96
CA LEU A 81 -9.48 16.01 -1.04
C LEU A 81 -9.39 16.78 -2.38
N PRO A 82 -8.76 17.97 -2.41
CA PRO A 82 -8.50 18.68 -3.66
C PRO A 82 -7.64 17.85 -4.61
N ASP A 83 -7.86 17.99 -5.91
CA ASP A 83 -7.07 17.29 -6.94
C ASP A 83 -5.57 17.58 -6.82
N GLU A 84 -5.18 18.78 -6.39
CA GLU A 84 -3.79 19.12 -6.12
C GLU A 84 -3.16 18.24 -5.03
N THR A 85 -3.90 17.92 -3.97
CA THR A 85 -3.44 17.04 -2.89
C THR A 85 -3.29 15.60 -3.39
N ILE A 86 -4.23 15.12 -4.21
CA ILE A 86 -4.13 13.80 -4.84
C ILE A 86 -2.92 13.75 -5.78
N ALA A 87 -2.72 14.77 -6.62
CA ALA A 87 -1.59 14.85 -7.55
C ALA A 87 -0.24 14.80 -6.82
N LYS A 88 -0.13 15.41 -5.64
CA LYS A 88 1.07 15.29 -4.78
C LYS A 88 1.31 13.86 -4.34
N MET A 89 0.28 13.14 -3.88
CA MET A 89 0.41 11.73 -3.49
C MET A 89 0.76 10.82 -4.68
N VAL A 90 0.11 11.04 -5.83
CA VAL A 90 0.40 10.33 -7.09
C VAL A 90 1.87 10.53 -7.49
N LYS A 91 2.39 11.76 -7.43
CA LYS A 91 3.79 12.05 -7.74
C LYS A 91 4.76 11.32 -6.81
N VAL A 92 4.46 11.25 -5.51
CA VAL A 92 5.27 10.51 -4.53
C VAL A 92 5.21 9.01 -4.82
N ALA A 93 4.03 8.44 -5.02
CA ALA A 93 3.90 7.01 -5.30
C ALA A 93 4.58 6.63 -6.62
N LYS A 94 4.41 7.43 -7.68
CA LYS A 94 4.96 7.17 -9.02
C LYS A 94 6.50 7.25 -9.06
N SER A 95 7.12 8.04 -8.18
CA SER A 95 8.59 8.12 -8.11
C SER A 95 9.25 6.89 -7.47
N MET A 96 8.46 5.94 -6.94
CA MET A 96 8.95 4.68 -6.37
C MET A 96 9.29 3.65 -7.44
N GLY A 97 10.13 4.01 -8.42
CA GLY A 97 10.47 3.19 -9.59
C GLY A 97 10.82 1.73 -9.27
N PRO A 98 11.75 1.45 -8.34
CA PRO A 98 12.11 0.07 -7.99
C PRO A 98 10.94 -0.79 -7.46
N LEU A 99 9.95 -0.18 -6.79
CA LEU A 99 8.78 -0.89 -6.28
C LEU A 99 7.82 -1.24 -7.42
N TRP A 100 7.67 -0.34 -8.39
CA TRP A 100 6.83 -0.58 -9.57
C TRP A 100 7.47 -1.56 -10.55
N GLU A 101 8.79 -1.50 -10.71
CA GLU A 101 9.54 -2.49 -11.47
C GLU A 101 9.39 -3.89 -10.86
N ASN A 102 9.38 -4.01 -9.54
CA ASN A 102 9.12 -5.29 -8.87
C ASN A 102 7.69 -5.82 -9.12
N VAL A 103 6.72 -4.95 -9.36
CA VAL A 103 5.32 -5.33 -9.66
C VAL A 103 5.12 -5.67 -11.14
N TYR A 104 5.65 -4.85 -12.05
CA TYR A 104 5.32 -4.89 -13.48
C TYR A 104 6.49 -5.19 -14.40
N GLY A 105 7.71 -5.29 -13.87
CA GLY A 105 8.94 -5.44 -14.62
C GLY A 105 9.47 -4.14 -15.24
N PRO A 106 10.47 -4.22 -16.14
CA PRO A 106 11.21 -3.05 -16.65
C PRO A 106 10.40 -2.03 -17.46
N ARG A 107 9.14 -2.33 -17.78
CA ARG A 107 8.22 -1.43 -18.52
C ARG A 107 7.04 -1.01 -17.64
N TRP A 108 7.29 -0.84 -16.35
CA TRP A 108 6.27 -0.47 -15.39
C TRP A 108 5.68 0.92 -15.69
N GLU A 109 6.45 1.82 -16.31
CA GLU A 109 6.01 3.18 -16.66
C GLU A 109 4.81 3.20 -17.61
N GLU A 110 4.64 2.17 -18.45
CA GLU A 110 3.49 2.02 -19.35
C GLU A 110 2.19 1.72 -18.58
N LYS A 111 2.30 1.10 -17.39
CA LYS A 111 1.16 0.64 -16.58
C LYS A 111 0.85 1.54 -15.39
N VAL A 112 1.86 2.19 -14.83
CA VAL A 112 1.72 3.05 -13.64
C VAL A 112 1.43 4.47 -14.09
N THR A 113 0.18 4.69 -14.51
CA THR A 113 -0.30 5.99 -14.97
C THR A 113 -0.81 6.86 -13.82
N ASP A 114 -0.86 8.17 -14.04
CA ASP A 114 -1.42 9.12 -13.06
C ASP A 114 -2.91 8.83 -12.82
N GLU A 115 -3.62 8.41 -13.87
CA GLU A 115 -5.03 7.99 -13.80
C GLU A 115 -5.22 6.79 -12.88
N MET A 116 -4.40 5.74 -13.06
CA MET A 116 -4.48 4.52 -12.24
C MET A 116 -4.21 4.83 -10.76
N LEU A 117 -3.16 5.60 -10.46
CA LEU A 117 -2.83 5.98 -9.08
C LEU A 117 -3.88 6.92 -8.47
N THR A 118 -4.42 7.86 -9.25
CA THR A 118 -5.51 8.74 -8.81
C THR A 118 -6.74 7.94 -8.43
N ALA A 119 -7.13 6.95 -9.25
CA ALA A 119 -8.25 6.07 -8.97
C ALA A 119 -8.05 5.27 -7.68
N LEU A 120 -6.84 4.76 -7.43
CA LEU A 120 -6.51 4.08 -6.17
C LEU A 120 -6.67 5.00 -4.96
N TYR A 121 -6.10 6.21 -4.98
CA TYR A 121 -6.26 7.14 -3.87
C TYR A 121 -7.71 7.52 -3.64
N ARG A 122 -8.50 7.77 -4.70
CA ARG A 122 -9.92 8.15 -4.56
C ARG A 122 -10.82 7.05 -3.99
N ARG A 123 -10.37 5.78 -3.99
CA ARG A 123 -11.07 4.66 -3.34
C ARG A 123 -10.84 4.60 -1.82
N MET A 124 -9.87 5.35 -1.29
CA MET A 124 -9.49 5.36 0.13
C MET A 124 -10.32 6.35 0.94
#